data_AF-K3WVH4-F1
#
_entry.id   AF-K3WVH4-F1
#
_cell.length_a   1.000
_cell.length_b   1.000
_cell.length_c   1.000
_cell.angle_alpha   90.00
_cell.angle_beta   90.00
_cell.angle_gamma   90.00
#
_symmetry.space_group_name_H-M   'P 1'
#
loop_
_entity.id
_entity.type
_entity.pdbx_description
1 polymer ?
#
loop_
_entity_poly.entity_id
_entity_poly.type
_entity_poly.pdbx_seq_one_letter_code
_entity_poly.pdbx_strand_id
1 'polypeptide(L)'
;MTHFCELVVCNSPTSDADAVAIKHLVTGKEGEVCSSRLKFYADSSLDVTEEMIEHVASYGIVMAVDHLQKRRWNEGTNGYVIVVRWCGLEPIEKSWKPLRALQKDIPVMLDAYVNAAKNPELSSFLVQENPR
;
A
#
# COMPACT_ATOMS: atom_id res chain seq x y z
N MET A 1 -29.24 2.37 13.18
CA MET A 1 -28.63 1.28 12.38
C MET A 1 -28.22 1.92 11.08
N THR A 2 -26.95 2.26 10.94
CA THR A 2 -26.48 2.98 9.74
C THR A 2 -25.15 2.39 9.32
N HIS A 3 -25.20 1.88 8.11
CA HIS A 3 -24.34 0.99 7.37
C HIS A 3 -22.89 1.46 7.22
N PHE A 4 -21.94 0.51 7.26
CA PHE A 4 -20.55 0.69 6.85
C PHE A 4 -20.09 -0.50 5.97
N CYS A 5 -20.63 -0.61 4.77
CA CYS A 5 -19.92 -1.30 3.69
C CYS A 5 -18.91 -0.31 3.09
N GLU A 6 -17.74 -0.77 2.67
CA GLU A 6 -16.90 -0.01 1.73
C GLU A 6 -17.74 0.36 0.50
N LEU A 7 -18.23 1.60 0.50
CA LEU A 7 -18.98 2.21 -0.59
C LEU A 7 -18.18 3.44 -0.98
N VAL A 8 -17.50 3.32 -2.11
CA VAL A 8 -16.75 4.40 -2.73
C VAL A 8 -17.75 5.40 -3.30
N VAL A 9 -17.84 6.57 -2.67
CA VAL A 9 -18.65 7.69 -3.17
C VAL A 9 -17.78 8.50 -4.13
N CYS A 10 -18.06 8.40 -5.43
CA CYS A 10 -17.38 9.17 -6.47
C CYS A 10 -17.92 10.60 -6.51
N ASN A 11 -17.13 11.59 -6.12
CA ASN A 11 -17.47 13.01 -6.32
C ASN A 11 -16.77 13.55 -7.58
N SER A 12 -17.44 13.41 -8.73
CA SER A 12 -17.11 13.98 -10.07
C SER A 12 -15.71 13.70 -10.65
N PRO A 13 -15.59 13.45 -11.97
CA PRO A 13 -14.29 13.20 -12.60
C PRO A 13 -13.44 14.48 -12.63
N THR A 14 -12.26 14.44 -11.99
CA THR A 14 -11.19 15.41 -12.24
C THR A 14 -10.49 15.04 -13.55
N SER A 15 -10.02 16.03 -14.31
CA SER A 15 -9.69 15.91 -15.74
C SER A 15 -8.41 15.13 -16.09
N ASP A 16 -7.92 14.25 -15.22
CA ASP A 16 -6.84 13.31 -15.51
C ASP A 16 -7.42 11.89 -15.56
N ALA A 17 -7.36 11.29 -16.75
CA ALA A 17 -8.33 10.35 -17.31
C ALA A 17 -8.61 9.03 -16.57
N ASP A 18 -8.07 8.77 -15.38
CA ASP A 18 -8.32 7.52 -14.65
C ASP A 18 -8.36 7.67 -13.13
N ALA A 19 -8.41 8.88 -12.56
CA ALA A 19 -8.44 9.07 -11.09
C ALA A 19 -9.83 9.42 -10.56
N VAL A 20 -10.20 8.83 -9.42
CA VAL A 20 -11.45 9.09 -8.69
C VAL A 20 -11.12 9.44 -7.25
N ALA A 21 -11.70 10.54 -6.76
CA ALA A 21 -11.65 10.90 -5.35
C ALA A 21 -12.52 9.94 -4.52
N ILE A 22 -11.94 9.39 -3.47
CA ILE A 22 -12.57 8.47 -2.54
C ILE A 22 -12.52 9.02 -1.13
N LYS A 23 -13.48 8.63 -0.30
CA LYS A 23 -13.52 8.97 1.12
C LYS A 23 -13.63 7.72 1.96
N HIS A 24 -12.71 7.56 2.88
CA HIS A 24 -12.76 6.50 3.86
C HIS A 24 -13.93 6.74 4.81
N LEU A 25 -14.91 5.84 4.85
CA LEU A 25 -16.15 6.08 5.61
C LEU A 25 -15.91 6.14 7.13
N VAL A 26 -15.03 5.30 7.68
CA VAL A 26 -14.74 5.30 9.13
C VAL A 26 -13.92 6.52 9.57
N THR A 27 -12.83 6.85 8.87
CA THR A 27 -11.89 7.90 9.28
C THR A 27 -12.18 9.27 8.66
N GLY A 28 -13.03 9.33 7.64
CA GLY A 28 -13.32 10.53 6.87
C GLY A 28 -12.20 11.01 5.94
N LYS A 29 -11.05 10.31 5.89
CA LYS A 29 -9.91 10.70 5.07
C LYS A 29 -10.22 10.59 3.58
N GLU A 30 -9.82 11.58 2.82
CA GLU A 30 -9.99 11.65 1.37
C GLU A 30 -8.69 11.26 0.65
N GLY A 31 -8.80 10.67 -0.54
CA GLY A 31 -7.66 10.30 -1.38
C GLY A 31 -8.08 10.05 -2.83
N GLU A 32 -7.13 9.84 -3.73
CA GLU A 32 -7.40 9.53 -5.14
C GLU A 32 -6.95 8.11 -5.49
N VAL A 33 -7.78 7.37 -6.23
CA VAL A 33 -7.46 6.03 -6.72
C VAL A 33 -7.79 5.87 -8.19
N CYS A 34 -7.13 4.93 -8.85
CA CYS A 34 -7.42 4.62 -10.25
C CYS A 34 -8.82 3.99 -10.39
N SER A 35 -9.65 4.55 -11.27
CA SER A 35 -11.03 4.12 -11.56
C SER A 35 -11.11 2.64 -11.96
N SER A 36 -10.14 2.15 -12.74
CA SER A 36 -10.06 0.75 -13.20
C SER A 36 -9.91 -0.27 -12.07
N ARG A 37 -9.48 0.16 -10.88
CA ARG A 37 -9.26 -0.70 -9.71
C ARG A 37 -10.45 -0.71 -8.75
N LEU A 38 -11.47 0.12 -9.00
CA LEU A 38 -12.68 0.16 -8.19
C LEU A 38 -13.60 -1.02 -8.51
N LYS A 39 -14.11 -1.67 -7.47
CA LYS A 39 -15.22 -2.62 -7.57
C LYS A 39 -16.41 -2.04 -6.82
N PHE A 40 -17.55 -1.94 -7.50
CA PHE A 40 -18.78 -1.51 -6.86
C PHE A 40 -19.35 -2.66 -6.03
N TYR A 41 -19.62 -2.39 -4.76
CA TYR A 41 -20.30 -3.30 -3.85
C TYR A 41 -21.44 -2.55 -3.16
N ALA A 42 -22.62 -3.14 -3.12
CA ALA A 42 -23.79 -2.59 -2.45
C ALA A 42 -24.64 -3.73 -1.89
N ASP A 43 -24.74 -3.82 -0.57
CA ASP A 43 -25.61 -4.75 0.12
C ASP A 43 -26.23 -4.05 1.34
N SER A 44 -27.55 -3.83 1.28
CA SER A 44 -28.32 -3.18 2.34
C SER A 44 -28.52 -4.04 3.58
N SER A 45 -28.23 -5.34 3.48
CA SER A 45 -28.42 -6.34 4.53
C SER A 45 -27.10 -6.82 5.15
N LEU A 46 -25.96 -6.33 4.66
CA LEU A 46 -24.67 -6.69 5.21
C LEU A 46 -24.51 -6.13 6.62
N ASP A 47 -24.39 -7.02 7.59
CA ASP A 47 -24.05 -6.66 8.96
C ASP A 47 -22.53 -6.47 9.05
N VAL A 48 -22.11 -5.27 9.48
CA VAL A 48 -20.71 -4.87 9.47
C VAL A 48 -20.11 -5.22 10.82
N THR A 49 -19.52 -6.41 10.89
CA THR A 49 -18.88 -6.89 12.12
C THR A 49 -17.44 -6.39 12.23
N GLU A 50 -16.91 -6.34 13.45
CA GLU A 50 -15.51 -6.00 13.71
C GLU A 50 -14.54 -6.95 13.00
N GLU A 51 -14.89 -8.25 12.96
CA GLU A 51 -14.17 -9.26 12.18
C GLU A 51 -14.16 -8.95 10.68
N MET A 52 -15.27 -8.47 10.12
CA MET A 52 -15.35 -8.10 8.71
C MET A 52 -14.52 -6.83 8.41
N ILE A 53 -14.48 -5.88 9.36
CA ILE A 53 -13.62 -4.69 9.24
C ILE A 53 -12.14 -5.11 9.26
N GLU A 54 -11.73 -5.97 10.19
CA GLU A 54 -10.37 -6.53 10.22
C GLU A 54 -10.06 -7.37 8.98
N HIS A 55 -11.03 -8.13 8.47
CA HIS A 55 -10.89 -8.94 7.27
C HIS A 55 -10.73 -8.08 6.02
N VAL A 56 -11.56 -7.06 5.81
CA VAL A 56 -11.43 -6.11 4.70
C VAL A 56 -10.11 -5.33 4.79
N ALA A 57 -9.73 -4.89 5.99
CA ALA A 57 -8.44 -4.27 6.25
C ALA A 57 -7.26 -5.21 5.91
N SER A 58 -7.44 -6.53 6.03
CA SER A 58 -6.42 -7.53 5.69
C SER A 58 -6.47 -8.07 4.25
N TYR A 59 -7.61 -7.99 3.54
CA TYR A 59 -7.83 -8.70 2.27
C TYR A 59 -7.82 -7.87 0.98
N GLY A 60 -7.73 -6.54 1.01
CA GLY A 60 -7.88 -5.87 -0.29
C GLY A 60 -7.58 -4.38 -0.41
N ILE A 61 -7.16 -3.71 0.66
CA ILE A 61 -6.75 -2.32 0.51
C ILE A 61 -5.34 -2.30 -0.09
N VAL A 62 -5.21 -1.79 -1.31
CA VAL A 62 -3.90 -1.40 -1.86
C VAL A 62 -3.36 -0.29 -0.97
N MET A 63 -2.54 -0.67 0.02
CA MET A 63 -1.96 0.27 0.97
C MET A 63 -0.88 1.08 0.25
N ALA A 64 -1.12 2.38 0.08
CA ALA A 64 -0.13 3.27 -0.48
C ALA A 64 1.08 3.39 0.46
N VAL A 65 2.27 3.39 -0.12
CA VAL A 65 3.52 3.61 0.62
C VAL A 65 3.79 5.11 0.72
N ASP A 66 3.99 5.58 1.94
CA ASP A 66 4.40 6.96 2.23
C ASP A 66 5.89 7.11 1.90
N HIS A 67 6.75 6.37 2.60
CA HIS A 67 8.18 6.32 2.30
C HIS A 67 8.87 5.09 2.91
N LEU A 68 10.06 4.79 2.38
CA LEU A 68 10.96 3.76 2.89
C LEU A 68 11.93 4.35 3.91
N GLN A 69 12.10 3.68 5.04
CA GLN A 69 12.92 4.20 6.16
C GLN A 69 14.27 3.49 6.27
N LYS A 70 14.37 2.51 7.17
CA LYS A 70 15.60 1.78 7.47
C LYS A 70 15.58 0.39 6.86
N ARG A 71 16.77 -0.14 6.60
CA ARG A 71 16.97 -1.53 6.15
C ARG A 71 17.77 -2.33 7.17
N ARG A 72 17.66 -3.65 7.10
CA ARG A 72 18.57 -4.59 7.76
C ARG A 72 18.70 -5.87 6.95
N TRP A 73 19.79 -6.59 7.16
CA TRP A 73 19.89 -7.97 6.71
C TRP A 73 18.99 -8.86 7.57
N ASN A 74 18.29 -9.81 6.95
CA ASN A 74 17.54 -10.84 7.63
C ASN A 74 18.06 -12.21 7.19
N GLU A 75 18.73 -12.90 8.12
CA GLU A 75 19.31 -14.23 7.89
C GLU A 75 18.24 -15.26 7.52
N GLY A 76 17.05 -15.20 8.12
CA GLY A 76 15.98 -16.16 7.87
C GLY A 76 15.44 -16.09 6.44
N THR A 77 15.50 -14.92 5.79
CA THR A 77 15.12 -14.75 4.38
C THR A 77 16.33 -14.65 3.45
N ASN A 78 17.56 -14.77 3.99
CA ASN A 78 18.82 -14.54 3.29
C ASN A 78 18.79 -13.29 2.39
N GLY A 79 18.34 -12.17 2.94
CA GLY A 79 18.10 -10.97 2.14
C GLY A 79 17.77 -9.73 2.95
N TYR A 80 17.72 -8.58 2.26
CA TYR A 80 17.37 -7.31 2.88
C TYR A 80 15.87 -7.21 3.14
N VAL A 81 15.53 -6.70 4.32
CA VAL A 81 14.19 -6.22 4.65
C VAL A 81 14.23 -4.71 4.88
N ILE A 82 13.20 -4.01 4.45
CA ILE A 82 13.07 -2.55 4.55
C ILE A 82 11.81 -2.20 5.33
N VAL A 83 11.89 -1.21 6.20
CA VAL A 83 10.72 -0.65 6.89
C VAL A 83 9.92 0.21 5.93
N VAL A 84 8.66 -0.16 5.75
CA VAL A 84 7.66 0.58 4.97
C VAL A 84 6.80 1.39 5.90
N ARG A 85 6.73 2.69 5.65
CA ARG A 85 5.72 3.59 6.21
C ARG A 85 4.51 3.59 5.28
N TRP A 86 3.31 3.38 5.83
CA TRP A 86 2.07 3.38 5.07
C TRP A 86 1.39 4.75 5.14
N CYS A 87 0.83 5.19 4.01
CA CYS A 87 0.03 6.40 3.95
C CYS A 87 -1.19 6.29 4.87
N GLY A 88 -1.45 7.34 5.65
CA GLY A 88 -2.65 7.43 6.47
C GLY A 88 -2.66 6.57 7.74
N LEU A 89 -1.62 5.76 7.99
CA LEU A 89 -1.49 4.90 9.18
C LEU A 89 -0.59 5.51 10.26
N GLU A 90 -0.70 5.05 11.50
CA GLU A 90 0.10 5.49 12.64
C GLU A 90 1.52 4.92 12.63
N PRO A 91 2.53 5.59 13.22
CA PRO A 91 3.93 5.14 13.22
C PRO A 91 4.17 3.71 13.70
N ILE A 92 3.28 3.18 14.54
CA ILE A 92 3.35 1.82 15.07
C ILE A 92 3.00 0.75 14.01
N GLU A 93 2.25 1.11 12.98
CA GLU A 93 1.77 0.20 11.93
C GLU A 93 2.80 -0.01 10.80
N LYS A 94 4.02 0.51 10.96
CA LYS A 94 5.12 0.26 10.02
C LYS A 94 5.42 -1.24 9.96
N SER A 95 5.71 -1.72 8.75
CA SER A 95 6.02 -3.14 8.54
C SER A 95 7.40 -3.34 7.93
N TRP A 96 8.06 -4.44 8.27
CA TRP A 96 9.25 -4.90 7.57
C TRP A 96 8.81 -5.72 6.36
N LYS A 97 9.22 -5.30 5.17
CA LYS A 97 8.94 -6.01 3.92
C LYS A 97 10.24 -6.49 3.28
N PRO A 98 10.25 -7.71 2.71
CA PRO A 98 11.39 -8.17 1.92
C PRO A 98 11.63 -7.25 0.74
N LEU A 99 12.89 -6.96 0.45
CA LEU A 99 13.29 -6.15 -0.70
C LEU A 99 12.73 -6.71 -2.02
N ARG A 100 12.68 -8.04 -2.16
CA ARG A 100 12.06 -8.72 -3.31
C ARG A 100 10.58 -8.37 -3.49
N ALA A 101 9.82 -8.30 -2.40
CA ALA A 101 8.42 -7.91 -2.46
C ALA A 101 8.30 -6.45 -2.93
N LEU A 102 9.11 -5.56 -2.38
CA LEU A 102 9.11 -4.14 -2.76
C LEU A 102 9.57 -3.91 -4.20
N GLN A 103 10.48 -4.73 -4.73
CA GLN A 103 10.91 -4.63 -6.13
C GLN A 103 9.77 -4.96 -7.09
N LYS A 104 8.89 -5.90 -6.72
CA LYS A 104 7.69 -6.22 -7.49
C LYS A 104 6.61 -5.15 -7.35
N ASP A 105 6.40 -4.66 -6.12
CA ASP A 105 5.23 -3.86 -5.78
C ASP A 105 5.45 -2.35 -6.03
N ILE A 106 6.67 -1.84 -5.78
CA ILE A 106 7.02 -0.40 -5.82
C ILE A 106 8.42 -0.12 -6.43
N PRO A 107 8.76 -0.65 -7.62
CA PRO A 107 10.12 -0.60 -8.17
C PRO A 107 10.72 0.82 -8.24
N VAL A 108 9.92 1.80 -8.67
CA VAL A 108 10.39 3.19 -8.83
C VAL A 108 10.80 3.82 -7.50
N MET A 109 10.01 3.63 -6.44
CA MET A 109 10.32 4.17 -5.11
C MET A 109 11.51 3.43 -4.49
N LEU A 110 11.61 2.12 -4.72
CA LEU A 110 12.73 1.33 -4.24
C LEU A 110 14.05 1.76 -4.90
N ASP A 111 14.05 1.97 -6.21
CA ASP A 111 15.24 2.44 -6.95
C ASP A 111 15.71 3.80 -6.44
N ALA A 112 14.78 4.75 -6.23
CA ALA A 112 15.10 6.06 -5.66
C ALA A 112 15.74 5.93 -4.27
N TYR A 113 15.18 5.07 -3.40
CA TYR A 113 15.72 4.81 -2.07
C TYR A 113 17.13 4.21 -2.11
N VAL A 114 17.36 3.24 -3.00
CA VAL A 114 18.66 2.56 -3.16
C VAL A 114 19.72 3.51 -3.69
N ASN A 115 19.38 4.31 -4.70
CA ASN A 115 20.26 5.31 -5.28
C ASN A 115 20.64 6.38 -4.25
N ALA A 116 19.68 6.81 -3.42
CA ALA A 116 19.93 7.75 -2.33
C ALA A 116 20.84 7.17 -1.24
N ALA A 117 20.77 5.85 -0.99
CA ALA A 117 21.56 5.19 0.04
C ALA A 117 23.06 5.09 -0.27
N LYS A 118 23.48 5.29 -1.54
CA LYS A 118 24.88 5.22 -2.00
C LYS A 118 25.63 3.99 -1.47
N ASN A 119 24.95 2.85 -1.36
CA ASN A 119 25.51 1.61 -0.83
C ASN A 119 25.64 0.57 -1.96
N PRO A 120 26.88 0.23 -2.38
CA PRO A 120 27.12 -0.67 -3.49
C PRO A 120 26.56 -2.08 -3.28
N GLU A 121 26.62 -2.61 -2.05
CA GLU A 121 26.15 -3.97 -1.75
C GLU A 121 24.64 -4.11 -1.95
N LEU A 122 23.87 -3.09 -1.55
CA LEU A 122 22.43 -3.05 -1.76
C LEU A 122 22.08 -3.00 -3.26
N SER A 123 22.78 -2.15 -4.02
CA SER A 123 22.60 -2.04 -5.47
C SER A 123 22.96 -3.36 -6.18
N SER A 124 24.07 -4.00 -5.80
CA SER A 124 24.49 -5.29 -6.35
C SER A 124 23.49 -6.40 -6.05
N PHE A 125 22.93 -6.43 -4.83
CA PHE A 125 21.91 -7.40 -4.45
C PHE A 125 20.65 -7.27 -5.32
N LEU A 126 20.22 -6.04 -5.62
CA LEU A 126 19.08 -5.81 -6.51
C LEU A 126 19.32 -6.28 -7.95
N VAL A 127 20.54 -6.11 -8.47
CA VAL A 127 20.91 -6.52 -9.84
C VAL A 127 21.06 -8.03 -9.96
N GLN A 128 21.66 -8.70 -8.97
CA GLN A 128 21.79 -10.15 -8.95
C GLN A 128 20.43 -10.86 -8.95
N GLU A 129 19.44 -10.25 -8.29
CA GLU A 129 18.10 -10.82 -8.13
C GLU A 129 17.18 -10.59 -9.33
N ASN A 130 17.55 -9.72 -10.28
CA ASN A 130 16.77 -9.47 -11.49
C ASN A 130 17.69 -9.23 -12.71
N PRO A 131 18.28 -10.30 -13.28
CA PRO A 131 19.05 -10.19 -14.51
C PRO A 131 18.10 -9.80 -15.65
N ARG A 132 18.31 -8.60 -16.20
CA ARG A 132 17.56 -8.12 -17.37
C ARG A 132 17.69 -9.05 -18.57
#